data_AF-A0A933T3E6-F1
#
_entry.id   AF-A0A933T3E6-F1
#
_cell.length_a   1.000
_cell.length_b   1.000
_cell.length_c   1.000
_cell.angle_alpha   90.00
_cell.angle_beta   90.00
_cell.angle_gamma   90.00
#
_symmetry.space_group_name_H-M   'P 1'
#
loop_
_entity.id
_entity.type
_entity.pdbx_description
1 polymer ?
#
loop_
_entity_poly.entity_id
_entity_poly.type
_entity_poly.pdbx_seq_one_letter_code
_entity_poly.pdbx_strand_id
1 'polypeptide(L)'
;MLLVASYVFYAFWDWRFLSLVLTSTVIDYFCGIKIDEAKDIKRKKLFLLLSVCGNLSILGFFKYFNFFSYNLQVMLNSLGLPVEPHLFHIILPIGISFYTFKTLSYTIEIYWELMKPTKNFMDYALFVAFFPTILSGPIDRARHFLPQILFPRKLTLDKFYQGAFLIFWGFFLKVFIA
;
A
#
# COMPACT_ATOMS: atom_id res chain seq x y z
N MET A 1 18.00 -6.24 -5.34
CA MET A 1 18.37 -4.80 -5.44
C MET A 1 17.15 -3.87 -5.41
N LEU A 2 16.13 -4.05 -6.25
CA LEU A 2 14.93 -3.18 -6.22
C LEU A 2 14.20 -3.15 -4.88
N LEU A 3 14.05 -4.30 -4.21
CA LEU A 3 13.40 -4.37 -2.89
C LEU A 3 14.13 -3.48 -1.88
N VAL A 4 15.45 -3.60 -1.80
CA VAL A 4 16.27 -2.80 -0.89
C VAL A 4 16.14 -1.31 -1.24
N ALA A 5 16.24 -0.94 -2.52
CA ALA A 5 16.06 0.45 -2.96
C ALA A 5 14.67 1.00 -2.57
N SER A 6 13.62 0.21 -2.74
CA SER A 6 12.25 0.55 -2.34
C SER A 6 12.11 0.81 -0.84
N TYR A 7 12.66 -0.08 -0.02
CA TYR A 7 12.60 0.05 1.45
C TYR A 7 13.45 1.22 1.94
N VAL A 8 14.63 1.42 1.36
CA VAL A 8 15.48 2.58 1.65
C VAL A 8 14.75 3.88 1.30
N PHE A 9 14.14 3.97 0.12
CA PHE A 9 13.35 5.13 -0.30
C PHE A 9 12.22 5.44 0.68
N TYR A 10 11.51 4.42 1.17
CA TYR A 10 10.44 4.62 2.15
C TYR A 10 10.99 5.02 3.53
N ALA A 11 12.10 4.42 3.96
CA ALA A 11 12.77 4.72 5.22
C ALA A 11 13.35 6.15 5.26
N PHE A 12 13.79 6.68 4.11
CA PHE A 12 14.24 8.06 3.96
C PHE A 12 13.16 9.08 4.34
N TRP A 13 11.87 8.73 4.18
CA TRP A 13 10.78 9.60 4.59
C TRP A 13 10.52 9.50 6.08
N ASP A 14 10.20 8.30 6.60
CA ASP A 14 10.14 8.03 8.04
C ASP A 14 10.15 6.52 8.29
N TRP A 15 11.18 6.06 9.01
CA TRP A 15 11.40 4.66 9.33
C TRP A 15 10.28 4.02 10.17
N ARG A 16 9.49 4.80 10.93
CA ARG A 16 8.41 4.27 11.78
C ARG A 16 7.31 3.63 10.95
N PHE A 17 6.98 4.22 9.80
CA PHE A 17 5.91 3.74 8.94
C PHE A 17 6.31 2.53 8.09
N LEU A 18 7.61 2.22 8.01
CA LEU A 18 8.11 0.99 7.40
C LEU A 18 7.56 -0.25 8.13
N SER A 19 7.35 -0.15 9.45
CA SER A 19 6.70 -1.19 10.24
C SER A 19 5.25 -1.44 9.81
N LEU A 20 4.50 -0.41 9.41
CA LEU A 20 3.12 -0.53 8.95
C LEU A 20 3.04 -1.23 7.59
N VAL A 21 3.90 -0.84 6.66
CA VAL A 21 4.00 -1.47 5.33
C VAL A 21 4.39 -2.94 5.49
N LEU A 22 5.37 -3.25 6.34
CA LEU A 22 5.76 -4.63 6.64
C LEU A 22 4.62 -5.43 7.26
N THR A 23 3.91 -4.85 8.23
CA THR A 23 2.80 -5.54 8.90
C THR A 23 1.68 -5.88 7.91
N SER A 24 1.26 -4.92 7.09
CA SER A 24 0.29 -5.15 6.01
C SER A 24 0.79 -6.20 5.02
N THR A 25 2.06 -6.11 4.60
CA THR A 25 2.70 -7.09 3.71
C THR A 25 2.67 -8.51 4.28
N VAL A 26 2.99 -8.67 5.57
CA VAL A 26 2.99 -9.97 6.23
C VAL A 26 1.58 -10.54 6.32
N ILE A 27 0.62 -9.74 6.78
CA ILE A 27 -0.78 -10.15 6.91
C ILE A 27 -1.33 -10.63 5.56
N ASP A 28 -1.18 -9.81 4.51
CA ASP A 28 -1.79 -10.09 3.22
C ASP A 28 -1.08 -11.20 2.43
N TYR A 29 0.23 -11.38 2.63
CA TYR A 29 0.95 -12.52 2.10
C TYR A 29 0.39 -13.84 2.64
N PHE A 30 0.26 -13.95 3.96
CA PHE A 30 -0.27 -15.17 4.59
C PHE A 30 -1.75 -15.37 4.29
N CYS A 31 -2.56 -14.30 4.32
CA CYS A 31 -3.96 -14.35 3.92
C CYS A 31 -4.11 -14.83 2.47
N GLY A 32 -3.33 -14.28 1.53
CA GLY A 32 -3.39 -14.69 0.12
C GLY A 32 -3.10 -16.18 -0.07
N ILE A 33 -2.08 -16.72 0.59
CA ILE A 33 -1.77 -18.16 0.56
C ILE A 33 -2.91 -18.97 1.17
N LYS A 34 -3.42 -18.56 2.34
CA LYS A 34 -4.50 -19.28 3.04
C LYS A 34 -5.83 -19.24 2.31
N ILE A 35 -6.11 -18.19 1.54
CA ILE A 35 -7.27 -18.11 0.65
C ILE A 35 -7.15 -19.15 -0.47
N ASP A 36 -5.97 -19.29 -1.09
CA ASP A 36 -5.77 -20.27 -2.17
C ASP A 36 -5.78 -21.73 -1.66
N GLU A 37 -5.23 -21.98 -0.47
CA GLU A 37 -5.23 -23.31 0.17
C GLU A 37 -6.60 -23.75 0.72
N ALA A 38 -7.50 -22.79 0.98
CA ALA A 38 -8.78 -23.08 1.59
C ALA A 38 -9.72 -23.84 0.63
N LYS A 39 -10.13 -25.04 1.05
CA LYS A 39 -11.08 -25.89 0.31
C LYS A 39 -12.53 -25.39 0.40
N ASP A 40 -12.87 -24.69 1.48
CA ASP A 40 -14.24 -24.21 1.74
C ASP A 40 -14.37 -22.70 1.58
N ILE A 41 -15.49 -22.25 1.00
CA ILE A 41 -15.79 -20.83 0.80
C ILE A 41 -15.82 -20.03 2.12
N LYS A 42 -16.22 -20.66 3.24
CA LYS A 42 -16.25 -20.04 4.56
C LYS A 42 -14.85 -19.64 5.03
N ARG A 43 -13.86 -20.53 4.82
CA ARG A 43 -12.45 -20.26 5.18
C ARG A 43 -11.85 -19.20 4.27
N LYS A 44 -12.10 -19.27 2.96
CA LYS A 44 -11.71 -18.21 2.01
C LYS A 44 -12.20 -16.84 2.44
N LYS A 45 -13.50 -16.74 2.79
CA LYS A 45 -14.13 -15.50 3.24
C LYS A 45 -13.56 -15.00 4.58
N LEU A 46 -13.25 -15.90 5.51
CA LEU A 46 -12.63 -15.53 6.79
C LEU A 46 -11.26 -14.86 6.60
N PHE A 47 -10.37 -15.47 5.79
CA PHE A 47 -9.05 -14.89 5.52
C PHE A 47 -9.12 -13.61 4.71
N LEU A 48 -10.04 -13.52 3.75
CA LEU A 48 -10.32 -12.28 3.04
C LEU A 48 -10.77 -11.18 4.02
N LEU A 49 -11.71 -11.50 4.92
CA LEU A 49 -12.22 -10.54 5.89
C LEU A 49 -11.12 -10.10 6.87
N LEU A 50 -10.23 -11.01 7.28
CA LEU A 50 -9.07 -10.68 8.12
C LEU A 50 -8.11 -9.70 7.42
N SER A 51 -7.81 -9.93 6.13
CA SER A 51 -7.03 -9.01 5.30
C SER A 51 -7.73 -7.65 5.15
N VAL A 52 -9.02 -7.65 4.78
CA VAL A 52 -9.80 -6.43 4.57
C VAL A 52 -9.90 -5.61 5.85
N CYS A 53 -10.27 -6.23 6.97
CA CYS A 53 -10.37 -5.56 8.25
C CYS A 53 -9.01 -5.04 8.71
N GLY A 54 -7.93 -5.84 8.64
CA GLY A 54 -6.60 -5.39 9.06
C GLY A 54 -6.12 -4.14 8.33
N ASN A 55 -6.22 -4.15 6.99
CA ASN A 55 -5.82 -3.03 6.15
C ASN A 55 -6.70 -1.79 6.33
N LEU A 56 -8.02 -1.97 6.32
CA LEU A 56 -8.95 -0.85 6.51
C LEU A 56 -8.91 -0.28 7.93
N SER A 57 -8.61 -1.09 8.95
CA SER A 57 -8.39 -0.59 10.31
C SER A 57 -7.15 0.31 10.37
N ILE A 58 -6.04 -0.08 9.74
CA ILE A 58 -4.83 0.75 9.67
C ILE A 58 -5.13 2.04 8.91
N LEU A 59 -5.73 1.95 7.73
CA LEU A 59 -6.08 3.12 6.91
C LEU A 59 -7.06 4.04 7.63
N GLY A 60 -8.11 3.48 8.22
CA GLY A 60 -9.14 4.21 8.94
C GLY A 60 -8.60 4.90 10.18
N PHE A 61 -7.77 4.22 10.97
CA PHE A 61 -7.10 4.81 12.13
C PHE A 61 -6.30 6.05 11.70
N PHE A 62 -5.32 5.90 10.82
CA PHE A 62 -4.44 7.01 10.45
C PHE A 62 -5.18 8.15 9.71
N LYS A 63 -6.20 7.83 8.92
CA LYS A 63 -6.95 8.85 8.15
C LYS A 63 -7.91 9.66 9.01
N TYR A 64 -8.54 9.04 10.01
CA TYR A 64 -9.59 9.69 10.82
C TYR A 64 -9.15 10.05 12.24
N PHE A 65 -7.95 9.63 12.68
CA PHE A 65 -7.47 9.89 14.05
C PHE A 65 -7.48 11.37 14.41
N ASN A 66 -6.92 12.22 13.54
CA ASN A 66 -6.85 13.67 13.82
C ASN A 66 -8.24 14.31 13.83
N PHE A 67 -9.14 13.89 12.95
CA PHE A 67 -10.52 14.35 12.95
C PHE A 67 -11.24 13.97 14.24
N PHE A 68 -11.15 12.70 14.65
CA PHE A 68 -11.78 12.22 15.88
C PHE A 68 -11.22 12.94 17.11
N SER A 69 -9.90 13.08 17.16
CA SER A 69 -9.20 13.76 18.27
C SER A 69 -9.59 15.22 18.40
N TYR A 70 -9.70 15.94 17.28
CA TYR A 70 -10.16 17.33 17.27
C TYR A 70 -11.59 17.45 17.82
N ASN A 71 -12.51 16.61 17.34
CA ASN A 71 -13.90 16.64 17.82
C ASN A 71 -14.02 16.26 19.30
N LEU A 72 -13.23 15.29 19.76
CA LEU A 72 -13.18 14.91 21.16
C LEU A 72 -12.66 16.06 22.03
N GLN A 73 -11.64 16.78 21.58
CA GLN A 73 -11.13 17.96 22.26
C GLN A 73 -12.19 19.06 22.38
N VAL A 74 -12.90 19.36 21.29
CA VAL A 74 -13.99 20.36 21.29
C VAL A 74 -15.10 19.97 22.27
N MET A 75 -15.46 18.68 22.30
CA MET A 75 -16.46 18.16 23.24
C MET A 75 -15.98 18.28 24.70
N LEU A 76 -14.75 17.89 25.02
CA LEU A 76 -14.20 17.97 26.38
C LEU A 76 -14.07 19.41 26.87
N ASN A 77 -13.63 20.32 26.01
CA ASN A 77 -13.60 21.75 26.30
C ASN A 77 -15.01 22.30 26.58
N SER A 78 -16.03 21.84 25.84
CA SER A 78 -17.44 22.23 26.08
C SER A 78 -17.99 21.69 27.42
N LEU A 79 -17.40 20.62 27.95
CA LEU A 79 -17.73 20.03 29.25
C LEU A 79 -16.91 20.63 30.40
N GLY A 80 -16.11 21.67 30.15
CA GLY A 80 -15.29 22.35 31.16
C GLY A 80 -13.99 21.62 31.53
N LEU A 81 -13.59 20.61 30.74
CA LEU A 81 -12.31 19.93 30.88
C LEU A 81 -11.33 20.51 29.83
N PRO A 82 -10.46 21.46 30.20
CA PRO A 82 -9.52 22.04 29.25
C PRO A 82 -8.48 21.00 28.80
N VAL A 83 -8.51 20.65 27.53
CA VAL A 83 -7.56 19.71 26.92
C VAL A 83 -6.69 20.47 25.91
N GLU A 84 -5.37 20.35 26.04
CA GLU A 84 -4.42 21.03 25.15
C GLU A 84 -4.44 20.47 23.71
N PRO A 85 -4.33 21.34 22.68
CA PRO A 85 -4.47 20.96 21.27
C PRO A 85 -3.35 20.09 20.69
N HIS A 86 -2.21 19.95 21.36
CA HIS A 86 -1.05 19.24 20.81
C HIS A 86 -0.94 17.76 21.21
N LEU A 87 -1.79 17.27 22.11
CA LEU A 87 -1.69 15.90 22.62
C LEU A 87 -2.09 14.81 21.60
N PHE A 88 -2.77 15.18 20.51
CA PHE A 88 -3.43 14.19 19.63
C PHE A 88 -3.15 14.35 18.12
N HIS A 89 -2.01 14.93 17.72
CA HIS A 89 -1.70 15.04 16.30
C HIS A 89 -0.80 13.89 15.82
N ILE A 90 -1.36 12.97 15.03
CA ILE A 90 -0.60 11.90 14.37
C ILE A 90 -0.24 12.32 12.94
N ILE A 91 1.02 12.07 12.55
CA ILE A 91 1.49 12.29 11.17
C ILE A 91 0.95 11.16 10.29
N LEU A 92 0.31 11.54 9.17
CA LEU A 92 -0.24 10.58 8.22
C LEU A 92 0.88 9.93 7.38
N PRO A 93 0.94 8.59 7.27
CA PRO A 93 1.91 7.90 6.43
C PRO A 93 1.70 8.24 4.96
N ILE A 94 2.75 8.70 4.28
CA ILE A 94 2.73 8.94 2.85
C ILE A 94 2.49 7.61 2.13
N GLY A 95 1.60 7.62 1.14
CA GLY A 95 1.27 6.43 0.38
C GLY A 95 0.37 5.41 1.11
N ILE A 96 -0.14 5.69 2.32
CA ILE A 96 -0.98 4.74 3.08
C ILE A 96 -2.13 4.18 2.28
N SER A 97 -2.89 5.04 1.61
CA SER A 97 -4.01 4.63 0.78
C SER A 97 -3.54 3.72 -0.38
N PHE A 98 -2.45 4.06 -1.05
CA PHE A 98 -1.99 3.34 -2.23
C PHE A 98 -1.51 1.93 -1.90
N TYR A 99 -0.62 1.76 -0.92
CA TYR A 99 -0.18 0.40 -0.57
C TYR A 99 -1.33 -0.43 0.02
N THR A 100 -2.24 0.18 0.80
CA THR A 100 -3.41 -0.50 1.35
C THR A 100 -4.30 -1.04 0.22
N PHE A 101 -4.60 -0.23 -0.81
CA PHE A 101 -5.41 -0.70 -1.93
C PHE A 101 -4.66 -1.72 -2.81
N LYS A 102 -3.34 -1.62 -2.95
CA LYS A 102 -2.53 -2.63 -3.66
C LYS A 102 -2.57 -3.98 -2.96
N THR A 103 -2.42 -4.01 -1.64
CA THR A 103 -2.41 -5.26 -0.87
C THR A 103 -3.82 -5.88 -0.79
N LEU A 104 -4.86 -5.05 -0.65
CA LEU A 104 -6.25 -5.49 -0.76
C LEU A 104 -6.57 -6.05 -2.15
N SER A 105 -6.10 -5.41 -3.22
CA SER A 105 -6.29 -5.92 -4.59
C SER A 105 -5.73 -7.33 -4.72
N TYR A 106 -4.60 -7.62 -4.08
CA TYR A 106 -3.99 -8.96 -4.12
C TYR A 106 -4.89 -10.02 -3.46
N THR A 107 -5.35 -9.80 -2.23
CA THR A 107 -6.18 -10.80 -1.53
C THR A 107 -7.56 -10.95 -2.15
N ILE A 108 -8.17 -9.86 -2.64
CA ILE A 108 -9.45 -9.89 -3.35
C ILE A 108 -9.34 -10.63 -4.68
N GLU A 109 -8.30 -10.38 -5.49
CA GLU A 109 -8.14 -11.04 -6.78
C GLU A 109 -7.83 -12.53 -6.64
N ILE A 110 -7.13 -12.96 -5.58
CA ILE A 110 -6.95 -14.38 -5.25
C ILE A 110 -8.26 -15.01 -4.81
N TYR A 111 -9.06 -14.30 -3.98
CA TYR A 111 -10.36 -14.79 -3.54
C TYR A 111 -11.32 -15.02 -4.72
N TRP A 112 -11.29 -14.15 -5.73
CA TRP A 112 -12.05 -14.32 -6.97
C TRP A 112 -11.41 -15.29 -7.98
N GLU A 113 -10.34 -15.97 -7.60
CA GLU A 113 -9.64 -16.96 -8.43
C GLU A 113 -9.11 -16.37 -9.76
N LEU A 114 -8.92 -15.04 -9.81
CA LEU A 114 -8.39 -14.33 -10.98
C LEU A 114 -6.87 -14.46 -11.09
N MET A 115 -6.19 -14.78 -9.98
CA MET A 115 -4.77 -15.02 -9.93
C MET A 115 -4.40 -15.97 -8.79
N LYS A 116 -3.22 -16.60 -8.89
CA LYS A 116 -2.63 -17.40 -7.82
C LYS A 116 -1.74 -16.54 -6.92
N PRO A 117 -1.64 -16.84 -5.61
CA PRO A 117 -0.70 -16.15 -4.73
C PRO A 117 0.75 -16.42 -5.17
N THR A 118 1.61 -15.40 -5.07
CA THR A 118 3.05 -15.62 -5.13
C THR A 118 3.52 -16.41 -3.91
N LYS A 119 4.42 -17.38 -4.13
CA LYS A 119 5.04 -18.21 -3.08
C LYS A 119 6.33 -17.61 -2.53
N ASN A 120 6.85 -16.55 -3.14
CA ASN A 120 8.05 -15.86 -2.69
C ASN A 120 7.67 -14.56 -1.99
N PHE A 121 7.94 -14.51 -0.68
CA PHE A 121 7.68 -13.35 0.15
C PHE A 121 8.42 -12.10 -0.35
N MET A 122 9.66 -12.24 -0.86
CA MET A 122 10.44 -11.09 -1.33
C MET A 122 9.82 -10.43 -2.56
N ASP A 123 9.26 -11.22 -3.47
CA ASP A 123 8.60 -10.71 -4.68
C ASP A 123 7.29 -10.00 -4.32
N TYR A 124 6.56 -10.54 -3.33
CA TYR A 124 5.38 -9.88 -2.79
C TYR A 124 5.73 -8.56 -2.08
N ALA A 125 6.75 -8.57 -1.22
CA ALA A 125 7.22 -7.37 -0.54
C ALA A 125 7.67 -6.29 -1.53
N LEU A 126 8.31 -6.69 -2.64
CA LEU A 126 8.69 -5.75 -3.71
C LEU A 126 7.46 -5.16 -4.39
N PHE A 127 6.42 -5.94 -4.64
CA PHE A 127 5.16 -5.46 -5.20
C PHE A 127 4.50 -4.39 -4.33
N VAL A 128 4.41 -4.65 -3.02
CA VAL A 128 3.81 -3.71 -2.06
C VAL A 128 4.65 -2.45 -1.95
N ALA A 129 5.95 -2.60 -1.74
CA ALA A 129 6.87 -1.50 -1.47
C ALA A 129 7.40 -0.79 -2.72
N PHE A 130 6.92 -1.11 -3.94
CA PHE A 130 7.49 -0.57 -5.18
C PHE A 130 7.46 0.96 -5.21
N PHE A 131 8.62 1.59 -4.98
CA PHE A 131 8.71 3.03 -4.74
C PHE A 131 8.17 3.93 -5.87
N PRO A 132 8.25 3.57 -7.17
CA PRO A 132 7.71 4.43 -8.22
C PRO A 132 6.20 4.61 -8.15
N THR A 133 5.46 3.62 -7.61
CA THR A 133 3.99 3.68 -7.55
C THR A 133 3.42 3.83 -6.14
N ILE A 134 4.24 3.74 -5.10
CA ILE A 134 3.77 3.80 -3.70
C ILE A 134 3.26 5.20 -3.30
N LEU A 135 3.78 6.27 -3.91
CA LEU A 135 3.47 7.65 -3.52
C LEU A 135 2.27 8.25 -4.25
N SER A 136 2.18 8.03 -5.57
CA SER A 136 1.21 8.74 -6.41
C SER A 136 1.07 8.11 -7.80
N GLY A 137 0.88 6.79 -7.87
CA GLY A 137 0.59 6.07 -9.13
C GLY A 137 -0.90 5.75 -9.28
N PRO A 138 -1.37 5.35 -10.49
CA PRO A 138 -2.64 4.63 -10.57
C PRO A 138 -2.58 3.42 -9.63
N ILE A 139 -3.71 3.06 -9.00
CA ILE A 139 -3.74 1.91 -8.08
C ILE A 139 -3.45 0.64 -8.89
N ASP A 140 -2.24 0.10 -8.73
CA ASP A 140 -1.80 -1.10 -9.45
C ASP A 140 -2.63 -2.31 -9.01
N ARG A 141 -3.24 -2.98 -9.99
CA ARG A 141 -3.89 -4.28 -9.78
C ARG A 141 -2.83 -5.38 -9.69
N ALA A 142 -2.92 -6.22 -8.67
CA ALA A 142 -1.95 -7.28 -8.42
C ALA A 142 -1.77 -8.21 -9.64
N ARG A 143 -2.87 -8.60 -10.29
CA ARG A 143 -2.84 -9.46 -11.48
C ARG A 143 -2.03 -8.90 -12.65
N HIS A 144 -1.90 -7.58 -12.76
CA HIS A 144 -1.19 -6.95 -13.88
C HIS A 144 0.26 -6.63 -13.52
N PHE A 145 0.52 -6.19 -12.29
CA PHE A 145 1.84 -5.72 -11.89
C PHE A 145 2.73 -6.83 -11.33
N LEU A 146 2.18 -7.78 -10.57
CA LEU A 146 2.96 -8.88 -9.99
C LEU A 146 3.70 -9.72 -11.06
N PRO A 147 3.07 -10.10 -12.20
CA PRO A 147 3.77 -10.81 -13.26
C PRO A 147 4.96 -10.05 -13.83
N GLN A 148 4.90 -8.72 -13.90
CA GLN A 148 6.00 -7.89 -14.41
C GLN A 148 7.22 -7.89 -13.48
N ILE A 149 7.01 -8.16 -12.19
CA ILE A 149 8.08 -8.36 -11.21
C ILE A 149 8.70 -9.75 -11.36
N LEU A 150 7.85 -10.77 -11.53
CA LEU A 150 8.23 -12.18 -11.55
C LEU A 150 8.93 -12.61 -12.84
N PHE A 151 8.54 -12.04 -13.98
CA PHE A 151 9.11 -12.41 -15.29
C PHE A 151 10.41 -11.65 -15.58
N PRO A 152 11.37 -12.28 -16.30
CA PRO A 152 12.63 -11.64 -16.66
C PRO A 152 12.39 -10.42 -17.56
N ARG A 153 13.03 -9.31 -17.21
CA ARG A 153 12.89 -8.05 -17.95
C ARG A 153 13.74 -8.09 -19.22
N LYS A 154 13.10 -8.00 -20.37
CA LYS A 154 13.76 -7.77 -21.66
C LYS A 154 13.82 -6.26 -21.94
N LEU A 155 15.02 -5.69 -21.85
CA LEU A 155 15.31 -4.32 -22.27
C LEU A 155 15.52 -4.32 -23.79
N THR A 156 14.72 -3.52 -24.48
CA THR A 156 14.87 -3.24 -25.91
C THR A 156 15.09 -1.73 -26.08
N LEU A 157 15.76 -1.34 -27.16
CA LEU A 157 15.99 0.09 -27.45
C LEU A 157 14.66 0.85 -27.54
N ASP A 158 13.62 0.26 -28.11
CA ASP A 158 12.29 0.87 -28.21
C ASP A 158 11.70 1.20 -26.83
N LYS A 159 11.82 0.29 -25.86
CA LYS A 159 11.37 0.53 -24.47
C LYS A 159 12.18 1.62 -23.79
N PHE A 160 13.47 1.71 -24.11
CA PHE A 160 14.32 2.78 -23.59
C PHE A 160 13.91 4.14 -24.15
N TYR A 161 13.70 4.26 -25.46
CA TYR A 161 13.21 5.49 -26.08
C TYR A 161 11.83 5.91 -25.56
N GLN A 162 10.91 4.97 -25.41
CA GLN A 162 9.59 5.23 -24.81
C GLN A 162 9.70 5.73 -23.37
N GLY A 163 10.55 5.09 -22.55
CA GLY A 163 10.81 5.52 -21.18
C GLY A 163 11.39 6.93 -21.10
N ALA A 164 12.40 7.23 -21.92
CA ALA A 164 13.00 8.56 -22.00
C ALA A 164 11.97 9.62 -22.43
N PHE A 165 11.18 9.34 -23.47
CA PHE A 165 10.12 10.22 -23.93
C PHE A 165 9.11 10.53 -22.83
N LEU A 166 8.62 9.51 -22.11
CA LEU A 166 7.68 9.69 -20.99
C LEU A 166 8.27 10.54 -19.86
N ILE A 167 9.56 10.38 -19.55
CA ILE A 167 10.26 11.19 -18.55
C ILE A 167 10.32 12.66 -19.00
N PHE A 168 10.79 12.94 -20.22
CA PHE A 168 10.91 14.32 -20.72
C PHE A 168 9.56 15.00 -20.88
N TRP A 169 8.57 14.27 -21.42
CA TRP A 169 7.22 14.78 -21.57
C TRP A 169 6.55 15.06 -20.22
N GLY A 170 6.64 14.13 -19.28
CA GLY A 170 6.13 14.32 -17.92
C GLY A 170 6.81 15.47 -17.18
N PHE A 171 8.12 15.64 -17.37
CA PHE A 171 8.87 16.77 -16.82
C PHE A 171 8.37 18.10 -17.40
N PHE A 172 8.19 18.19 -18.72
CA PHE A 172 7.67 19.39 -19.36
C PHE A 172 6.28 19.76 -18.84
N LEU A 173 5.35 18.80 -18.81
CA LEU A 173 4.00 19.03 -18.28
C LEU A 173 4.01 19.54 -16.84
N LYS A 174 4.90 18.98 -16.00
CA LYS A 174 4.97 19.31 -14.57
C LYS A 174 5.64 20.66 -14.26
N VAL A 175 6.54 21.12 -15.12
CA VAL A 175 7.30 22.37 -14.88
C VAL A 175 6.67 23.57 -15.59
N PHE A 176 6.09 23.37 -16.77
CA PHE A 176 5.63 24.48 -17.62
C PHE A 176 4.12 24.64 -17.69
N ILE A 177 3.33 23.61 -17.39
CA ILE A 177 1.87 23.65 -17.54
C ILE A 177 1.14 23.61 -16.18
N ALA A 178 1.49 22.63 -15.34
CA ALA A 178 0.89 22.44 -14.02
C ALA A 178 1.55 23.32 -12.94
#